data_AF-A0A1S6H5M0-F1
#
_entry.id   AF-A0A1S6H5M0-F1
#
_cell.length_a   1.000
_cell.length_b   1.000
_cell.length_c   1.000
_cell.angle_alpha   90.00
_cell.angle_beta   90.00
_cell.angle_gamma   90.00
#
_symmetry.space_group_name_H-M   'P 1'
#
loop_
_entity.id
_entity.type
_entity.pdbx_description
1 polymer ?
#
loop_
_entity_poly.entity_id
_entity_poly.type
_entity_poly.pdbx_seq_one_letter_code
_entity_poly.pdbx_strand_id
1 'polypeptide(L)'
;MEKGSAMKRAQEFLADFPDSPMSQASRIFLRENPLEWVASRNRLLVSGLLNGDQETVDMVIDDVAHVVGKTTAEWWKLNTMEKLVFGSGKYEV
;
A
#
# COMPACT_ATOMS: atom_id res chain seq x y z
N MET A 1 -8.38 12.10 20.96
CA MET A 1 -6.90 11.91 20.99
C MET A 1 -6.47 10.53 20.48
N GLU A 2 -7.20 9.87 19.56
CA GLU A 2 -6.87 8.48 19.18
C GLU A 2 -5.90 8.35 18.00
N LYS A 3 -5.93 9.31 17.05
CA LYS A 3 -5.06 9.33 15.86
C LYS A 3 -3.56 9.33 16.20
N GLY A 4 -3.17 9.95 17.32
CA GLY A 4 -1.78 9.96 17.79
C GLY A 4 -1.27 8.58 18.20
N SER A 5 -2.12 7.69 18.70
CA SER A 5 -1.69 6.35 19.14
C SER A 5 -1.53 5.36 17.97
N ALA A 6 -2.34 5.48 16.92
CA ALA A 6 -2.26 4.61 15.75
C ALA A 6 -1.03 4.95 14.90
N MET A 7 -0.77 6.24 14.69
CA MET A 7 0.43 6.71 13.99
C MET A 7 1.71 6.28 14.70
N LYS A 8 1.77 6.47 16.03
CA LYS A 8 2.93 6.07 16.84
C LYS A 8 3.20 4.57 16.76
N ARG A 9 2.16 3.73 16.87
CA ARG A 9 2.29 2.26 16.75
C ARG A 9 2.76 1.83 15.36
N ALA A 10 2.28 2.49 14.30
CA ALA A 10 2.73 2.23 12.94
C ALA A 10 4.22 2.57 12.79
N GLN A 11 4.67 3.72 13.32
CA GLN A 11 6.08 4.14 13.26
C GLN A 11 7.00 3.18 14.04
N GLU A 12 6.58 2.73 15.23
CA GLU A 12 7.31 1.74 16.03
C GLU A 12 7.44 0.40 15.30
N PHE A 13 6.37 -0.09 14.66
CA PHE A 13 6.41 -1.31 13.85
C PHE A 13 7.37 -1.19 12.65
N LEU A 14 7.51 0.02 12.08
CA LEU A 14 8.29 0.28 10.87
C LEU A 14 9.78 0.57 11.12
N ALA A 15 10.19 0.78 12.38
CA ALA A 15 11.55 1.17 12.74
C ALA A 15 12.59 0.10 12.35
N ASP A 16 12.24 -1.18 12.49
CA ASP A 16 13.16 -2.32 12.32
C ASP A 16 12.97 -3.09 11.00
N PHE A 17 12.34 -2.45 9.99
CA PHE A 17 12.13 -3.12 8.71
C PHE A 17 13.44 -3.48 8.02
N PRO A 18 13.61 -4.75 7.58
CA PRO A 18 14.84 -5.22 6.97
C PRO A 18 15.12 -4.50 5.64
N ASP A 19 16.39 -4.40 5.27
CA ASP A 19 16.77 -3.94 3.94
C ASP A 19 16.25 -4.93 2.88
N SER A 20 15.41 -4.46 1.97
CA SER A 20 14.79 -5.24 0.89
C SER A 20 14.39 -4.34 -0.30
N PRO A 21 13.98 -4.88 -1.48
CA PRO A 21 13.79 -4.20 -2.78
C PRO A 21 13.04 -2.86 -2.84
N MET A 22 12.36 -2.43 -1.77
CA MET A 22 11.75 -1.10 -1.71
C MET A 22 12.82 0.00 -1.87
N SER A 23 12.51 0.98 -2.71
CA SER A 23 13.39 2.15 -2.90
C SER A 23 13.62 2.92 -1.59
N GLN A 24 14.82 3.48 -1.43
CA GLN A 24 15.16 4.25 -0.22
C GLN A 24 14.19 5.41 0.02
N ALA A 25 13.76 6.11 -1.04
CA ALA A 25 12.80 7.20 -0.95
C ALA A 25 11.42 6.73 -0.46
N SER A 26 10.94 5.59 -0.98
CA SER A 26 9.68 4.98 -0.54
C SER A 26 9.74 4.61 0.94
N ARG A 27 10.86 4.04 1.38
CA ARG A 27 11.08 3.63 2.78
C ARG A 27 11.13 4.81 3.75
N ILE A 28 11.85 5.88 3.40
CA ILE A 28 11.89 7.10 4.21
C ILE A 28 10.48 7.67 4.36
N PHE A 29 9.74 7.78 3.25
CA PHE A 29 8.38 8.30 3.28
C PHE A 29 7.42 7.42 4.10
N LEU A 30 7.56 6.09 4.05
CA LEU A 30 6.80 5.16 4.88
C LEU A 30 7.04 5.39 6.38
N ARG A 31 8.29 5.59 6.79
CA ARG A 31 8.64 5.80 8.21
C ARG A 31 8.15 7.15 8.72
N GLU A 32 8.30 8.20 7.91
CA GLU A 32 7.89 9.55 8.31
C GLU A 32 6.36 9.71 8.30
N ASN A 33 5.68 9.19 7.27
CA ASN A 33 4.26 9.44 7.00
C ASN A 33 3.51 8.17 6.54
N PRO A 34 3.35 7.15 7.39
CA PRO A 34 2.86 5.82 6.95
C PRO A 34 1.45 5.84 6.37
N LEU A 35 0.54 6.66 6.90
CA LEU A 35 -0.83 6.78 6.35
C LEU A 35 -0.84 7.43 4.97
N GLU A 36 0.00 8.44 4.76
CA GLU A 36 0.12 9.11 3.46
C GLU A 36 0.81 8.21 2.44
N TRP A 37 1.78 7.42 2.89
CA TRP A 37 2.42 6.39 2.09
C TRP A 37 1.39 5.38 1.58
N VAL A 38 0.56 4.80 2.45
CA VAL A 38 -0.51 3.86 2.06
C VAL A 38 -1.46 4.51 1.06
N ALA A 39 -1.91 5.74 1.33
CA ALA A 39 -2.80 6.45 0.43
C ALA A 39 -2.17 6.73 -0.95
N SER A 40 -0.87 7.06 -0.98
CA SER A 40 -0.10 7.28 -2.20
C SER A 40 0.00 6.00 -3.03
N ARG A 41 0.33 4.86 -2.42
CA ARG A 41 0.47 3.58 -3.15
C ARG A 41 -0.88 3.12 -3.68
N ASN A 42 -1.95 3.34 -2.93
CA ASN A 42 -3.31 3.05 -3.42
C ASN A 42 -3.65 3.89 -4.66
N ARG A 43 -3.31 5.19 -4.68
CA ARG A 43 -3.54 6.05 -5.85
C ARG A 43 -2.73 5.59 -7.06
N LEU A 44 -1.46 5.25 -6.87
CA LEU A 44 -0.60 4.74 -7.93
C LEU A 44 -1.10 3.40 -8.47
N LEU A 45 -1.50 2.48 -7.59
CA LEU A 45 -2.07 1.19 -7.97
C LEU A 45 -3.33 1.36 -8.81
N VAL A 46 -4.26 2.22 -8.37
CA VAL A 46 -5.48 2.54 -9.13
C VAL A 46 -5.14 3.13 -10.49
N SER A 47 -4.21 4.10 -10.53
CA SER A 47 -3.77 4.71 -11.79
C SER A 47 -3.13 3.69 -12.73
N GLY A 48 -2.25 2.83 -12.22
CA GLY A 48 -1.57 1.81 -13.00
C GLY A 48 -2.55 0.79 -13.59
N LEU A 49 -3.49 0.31 -12.77
CA LEU A 49 -4.54 -0.62 -13.19
C LEU A 49 -5.47 -0.01 -14.26
N LEU A 50 -5.87 1.26 -14.12
CA LEU A 50 -6.75 1.92 -15.09
C LEU A 50 -6.06 2.21 -16.43
N ASN A 51 -4.76 2.50 -16.41
CA ASN A 51 -4.00 2.84 -17.61
C ASN A 51 -3.29 1.63 -18.25
N GLY A 52 -3.36 0.45 -17.63
CA GLY A 52 -2.62 -0.73 -18.07
C GLY A 52 -1.09 -0.61 -17.90
N ASP A 53 -0.63 0.25 -16.99
CA ASP A 53 0.78 0.45 -16.68
C ASP A 53 1.26 -0.61 -15.68
N GLN A 54 1.71 -1.74 -16.23
CA GLN A 54 2.15 -2.90 -15.45
C GLN A 54 3.41 -2.60 -14.61
N GLU A 55 4.31 -1.73 -15.09
CA GLU A 55 5.52 -1.36 -14.36
C GLU A 55 5.17 -0.63 -13.06
N THR A 56 4.24 0.32 -13.12
CA THR A 56 3.74 1.01 -11.93
C THR A 56 3.02 0.04 -10.98
N VAL A 57 2.22 -0.89 -11.50
CA VAL A 57 1.54 -1.89 -10.67
C VAL A 57 2.54 -2.77 -9.94
N ASP A 58 3.52 -3.34 -10.65
CA ASP A 58 4.52 -4.23 -10.08
C ASP A 58 5.37 -3.51 -9.02
N MET A 59 5.81 -2.28 -9.31
CA MET A 59 6.57 -1.44 -8.38
C MET A 59 5.79 -1.16 -7.08
N VAL A 60 4.48 -0.86 -7.17
CA VAL A 60 3.65 -0.67 -5.98
C VAL A 60 3.46 -1.97 -5.19
N ILE A 61 3.25 -3.10 -5.88
CA ILE A 61 3.03 -4.39 -5.23
C ILE A 61 4.30 -4.88 -4.55
N ASP A 62 5.47 -4.69 -5.14
CA ASP A 62 6.75 -5.00 -4.51
C ASP A 62 6.99 -4.15 -3.26
N ASP A 63 6.72 -2.84 -3.35
CA ASP A 63 6.77 -1.91 -2.21
C ASP A 63 5.85 -2.39 -1.06
N VAL A 64 4.62 -2.80 -1.35
CA VAL A 64 3.68 -3.26 -0.32
C VAL A 64 4.00 -4.67 0.17
N ALA A 65 4.44 -5.56 -0.71
CA ALA A 65 4.87 -6.91 -0.36
C ALA A 65 6.05 -6.87 0.62
N HIS A 66 6.92 -5.87 0.51
CA HIS A 66 7.98 -5.66 1.49
C HIS A 66 7.42 -5.38 2.89
N VAL A 67 6.34 -4.59 3.00
CA VAL A 67 5.78 -4.17 4.29
C VAL A 67 4.90 -5.25 4.94
N VAL A 68 4.06 -5.91 4.14
CA VAL A 68 3.00 -6.79 4.66
C VAL A 68 3.07 -8.23 4.14
N GLY A 69 4.11 -8.56 3.37
CA GLY A 69 4.29 -9.86 2.73
C GLY A 69 3.60 -9.94 1.36
N LYS A 70 4.18 -10.76 0.47
CA LYS A 70 3.73 -10.94 -0.92
C LYS A 70 2.26 -11.34 -1.02
N THR A 71 1.83 -12.33 -0.25
CA THR A 71 0.44 -12.81 -0.27
C THR A 71 -0.56 -11.69 0.05
N THR A 72 -0.27 -10.87 1.05
CA THR A 72 -1.14 -9.74 1.45
C THR A 72 -1.17 -8.65 0.39
N ALA A 73 -0.02 -8.35 -0.24
CA ALA A 73 0.06 -7.36 -1.32
C ALA A 73 -0.74 -7.80 -2.55
N GLU A 74 -0.68 -9.08 -2.93
CA GLU A 74 -1.48 -9.62 -4.03
C GLU A 74 -2.98 -9.56 -3.72
N TRP A 75 -3.39 -9.86 -2.49
CA TRP A 75 -4.78 -9.66 -2.06
C TRP A 75 -5.21 -8.20 -2.15
N TRP A 76 -4.32 -7.27 -1.79
CA TRP A 76 -4.59 -5.85 -1.90
C TRP A 76 -4.78 -5.41 -3.36
N LYS A 77 -4.00 -5.97 -4.30
CA LYS A 77 -4.20 -5.81 -5.75
C LYS A 77 -5.59 -6.27 -6.18
N LEU A 78 -5.95 -7.52 -5.83
CA LEU A 78 -7.23 -8.12 -6.20
C LEU A 78 -8.42 -7.32 -5.65
N ASN A 79 -8.38 -6.93 -4.38
CA ASN A 79 -9.41 -6.10 -3.75
C ASN A 79 -9.53 -4.71 -4.42
N THR A 80 -8.42 -4.15 -4.89
CA THR A 80 -8.43 -2.87 -5.63
C THR A 80 -9.05 -3.04 -7.01
N MET A 81 -8.70 -4.11 -7.73
CA MET A 81 -9.32 -4.46 -9.02
C MET A 81 -10.83 -4.71 -8.87
N GLU A 82 -11.24 -5.45 -7.84
CA GLU A 82 -12.65 -5.70 -7.54
C GLU A 82 -13.41 -4.39 -7.36
N LYS A 83 -12.88 -3.46 -6.56
CA LYS A 83 -13.49 -2.13 -6.35
C LYS A 83 -13.59 -1.30 -7.63
N LEU A 84 -12.65 -1.46 -8.56
CA LEU A 84 -12.69 -0.77 -9.85
C LEU A 84 -13.73 -1.36 -10.79
N VAL A 85 -13.87 -2.69 -10.79
CA VAL A 85 -14.80 -3.41 -11.67
C VAL A 85 -16.25 -3.29 -11.20
N PHE A 86 -16.49 -3.47 -9.90
CA PHE A 86 -17.84 -3.51 -9.33
C PHE A 86 -18.25 -2.19 -8.66
N GLY A 87 -17.35 -1.20 -8.63
CA GLY A 87 -17.55 0.04 -7.89
C GLY A 87 -17.54 -0.17 -6.36
N SER A 88 -17.52 0.91 -5.59
CA SER A 88 -17.71 0.88 -4.12
C SER A 88 -19.14 0.49 -3.69
N GLY A 89 -19.85 -0.30 -4.50
CA GLY A 89 -21.22 -0.72 -4.30
C GLY A 89 -21.29 -2.05 -3.54
N LYS A 90 -21.53 -1.95 -2.23
CA LYS A 90 -22.38 -2.84 -1.43
C LYS A 90 -22.40 -4.33 -1.83
N TYR A 91 -21.57 -5.14 -1.17
CA TYR A 91 -22.03 -6.46 -0.77
C TYR A 91 -22.84 -6.27 0.52
N GLU A 92 -24.14 -6.01 0.37
CA GLU A 92 -25.10 -6.32 1.44
C GLU A 92 -25.21 -7.85 1.47
N VAL A 93 -24.56 -8.47 2.45
CA VAL A 93 -24.82 -9.86 2.88
C VAL A 93 -25.37 -9.80 4.29
#